data_AF-A0ABD2HC10-F1
#
_entry.id   AF-A0ABD2HC10-F1
#
_cell.length_a   1.000
_cell.length_b   1.000
_cell.length_c   1.000
_cell.angle_alpha   90.00
_cell.angle_beta   90.00
_cell.angle_gamma   90.00
#
_symmetry.space_group_name_H-M   'P 1'
#
loop_
_entity.id
_entity.type
_entity.pdbx_description
1 polymer ?
#
loop_
_entity_poly.entity_id
_entity_poly.type
_entity_poly.pdbx_seq_one_letter_code
_entity_poly.pdbx_strand_id
1 'polypeptide(L)'
;MLSKCLLCGKFYKGLNLHLKRNHMVLNIEERSILLKMANGRITIRTQPCNLSGCDYHGTRLDRHLVKEHKELSQKEAGVALRNIKHKVGLQMLRDLRRRNPEIGMISTLDEDDGTLEEWGQIDTLKREVKSLRCKLQRVLKRKRQRTKEKAVSIGGEEEQEQEHVYIKEPNKDATPSSSRSRNQIPLFSNTPVASCSRTPPVPSCSTPNSLASCLNKPKAARKTPAGETSSPTFSPWSSGWGQGNIMRRITLPNIIEEYLTAYREHHEGIAPNIRQSEKAQSKVSRVMTFLMYMAHGNTRLSDWVFINDVKRIRGYSQSTIKSGKAVTTADLKNVAQFVKYMMDTPCRGSRLTMPEMRTIRREVKAGLNALKKPVLLHQIWVKRTKNRGSAEPDGHH
;
A
#
# COMPACT_ATOMS: atom_id res chain seq x y z
N MET A 1 4.16 -5.86 35.53
CA MET A 1 3.41 -5.44 34.31
C MET A 1 4.30 -5.62 33.09
N LEU A 2 3.74 -6.04 31.95
CA LEU A 2 4.49 -6.15 30.70
C LEU A 2 4.42 -4.82 29.94
N SER A 3 5.56 -4.34 29.45
CA SER A 3 5.63 -3.11 28.65
C SER A 3 5.86 -3.45 27.18
N LYS A 4 5.16 -2.75 26.28
CA LYS A 4 5.29 -2.93 24.83
C LYS A 4 6.53 -2.19 24.33
N CYS A 5 7.41 -2.87 23.61
CA CYS A 5 8.52 -2.25 22.89
C CYS A 5 7.99 -1.49 21.67
N LEU A 6 8.40 -0.24 21.50
CA LEU A 6 7.97 0.60 20.38
C LEU A 6 8.73 0.30 19.08
N LEU A 7 9.86 -0.40 19.15
CA LEU A 7 10.68 -0.75 17.99
C LEU A 7 10.25 -2.09 17.35
N CYS A 8 9.95 -3.11 18.16
CA CYS A 8 9.52 -4.43 17.65
C CYS A 8 8.07 -4.80 17.95
N GLY A 9 7.34 -4.00 18.72
CA GLY A 9 5.92 -4.24 19.04
C GLY A 9 5.62 -5.35 20.04
N LYS A 10 6.64 -6.07 20.54
CA LYS A 10 6.51 -7.20 21.50
C LYS A 10 6.48 -6.71 22.96
N PHE A 11 5.97 -7.56 23.86
CA PHE A 11 5.82 -7.25 25.29
C PHE A 11 6.92 -7.90 26.14
N TYR A 12 7.49 -7.14 27.08
CA TYR A 12 8.60 -7.63 27.92
C TYR A 12 8.42 -7.20 29.39
N LYS A 13 8.89 -8.04 30.33
CA LYS A 13 9.02 -7.68 31.75
C LYS A 13 10.17 -6.68 31.96
N GLY A 14 11.30 -6.90 31.28
CA GLY A 14 12.50 -6.07 31.36
C GLY A 14 12.74 -5.24 30.10
N LEU A 15 11.86 -4.28 29.81
CA LEU A 15 11.94 -3.50 28.57
C LEU A 15 13.29 -2.75 28.42
N ASN A 16 13.85 -2.25 29.52
CA ASN A 16 15.16 -1.57 29.52
C ASN A 16 16.28 -2.48 29.00
N LEU A 17 16.37 -3.69 29.54
CA LEU A 17 17.38 -4.68 29.14
C LEU A 17 17.15 -5.14 27.70
N HIS A 18 15.89 -5.31 27.31
CA HIS A 18 15.52 -5.64 25.93
C HIS A 18 15.99 -4.58 24.93
N LEU A 19 15.73 -3.29 25.21
CA LEU A 19 16.16 -2.18 24.36
C LEU A 19 17.69 -2.12 24.24
N LYS A 20 18.41 -2.33 25.35
CA LYS A 20 19.88 -2.31 25.36
C LYS A 20 20.48 -3.48 24.56
N ARG A 21 19.99 -4.71 24.74
CA ARG A 21 20.61 -5.92 24.17
C ARG A 21 20.14 -6.27 22.75
N ASN A 22 18.85 -6.08 22.45
CA ASN A 22 18.28 -6.53 21.17
C ASN A 22 18.17 -5.39 20.15
N HIS A 23 17.94 -4.17 20.63
CA HIS A 23 17.84 -2.99 19.78
C HIS A 23 19.08 -2.08 19.86
N MET A 24 20.08 -2.48 20.64
CA MET A 24 21.34 -1.76 20.80
C MET A 24 21.17 -0.29 21.21
N VAL A 25 20.10 0.06 21.92
CA VAL A 25 19.85 1.45 22.35
C VAL A 25 20.83 1.80 23.48
N LEU A 26 22.01 2.28 23.08
CA LEU A 26 23.11 2.64 23.97
C LEU A 26 22.92 4.02 24.59
N ASN A 27 22.31 4.96 23.84
CA ASN A 27 22.02 6.30 24.33
C ASN A 27 21.03 6.24 25.51
N ILE A 28 21.47 6.77 26.66
CA ILE A 28 20.75 6.69 27.93
C ILE A 28 19.50 7.60 27.91
N GLU A 29 19.60 8.79 27.33
CA GLU A 29 18.49 9.74 27.20
C GLU A 29 17.40 9.18 26.27
N GLU A 30 17.82 8.66 25.11
CA GLU A 30 16.92 8.01 24.16
C GLU A 30 16.16 6.85 24.82
N ARG A 31 16.90 5.96 25.49
CA ARG A 31 16.32 4.82 26.20
C ARG A 31 15.36 5.25 27.30
N SER A 32 15.68 6.33 28.03
CA SER A 32 14.81 6.93 29.04
C SER A 32 13.50 7.44 28.43
N ILE A 33 13.56 8.12 27.28
CA ILE A 33 12.37 8.60 26.56
C ILE A 33 11.50 7.41 26.11
N LEU A 34 12.09 6.39 25.49
CA LEU A 34 11.37 5.19 25.04
C LEU A 34 10.68 4.45 26.19
N LEU A 35 11.34 4.34 27.36
CA LEU A 35 10.75 3.74 28.56
C LEU A 35 9.57 4.57 29.10
N LYS A 36 9.69 5.90 29.11
CA LYS A 36 8.60 6.80 29.52
C LYS A 36 7.40 6.69 28.57
N MET A 37 7.65 6.61 27.26
CA MET A 37 6.60 6.41 26.24
C MET A 37 5.89 5.07 26.43
N ALA A 38 6.63 3.97 26.54
CA ALA A 38 6.07 2.62 26.68
C ALA A 38 5.21 2.45 27.94
N ASN A 39 5.56 3.14 29.02
CA ASN A 39 4.84 3.10 30.29
C ASN A 39 3.79 4.22 30.44
N GLY A 40 3.62 5.10 29.44
CA GLY A 40 2.68 6.21 29.49
C GLY A 40 3.01 7.28 30.54
N ARG A 41 4.26 7.35 31.00
CA ARG A 41 4.76 8.27 32.05
C ARG A 41 5.32 9.59 31.48
N ILE A 42 4.93 9.96 30.27
CA ILE A 42 5.30 11.25 29.69
C ILE A 42 4.47 12.37 30.31
N THR A 43 5.16 13.43 30.71
CA THR A 43 4.59 14.64 31.27
C THR A 43 3.99 15.49 30.16
N ILE A 44 2.71 15.85 30.30
CA ILE A 44 1.94 16.66 29.32
C ILE A 44 1.42 17.98 29.92
N ARG A 45 1.97 18.41 31.06
CA ARG A 45 1.46 19.55 31.85
C ARG A 45 1.46 20.89 31.09
N THR A 46 2.26 21.01 30.04
CA THR A 46 2.40 22.24 29.24
C THR A 46 1.76 22.13 27.86
N GLN A 47 1.05 21.03 27.59
CA GLN A 47 0.47 20.79 26.26
C GLN A 47 -0.94 21.38 26.16
N PRO A 48 -1.28 22.03 25.02
CA PRO A 48 -2.63 22.50 24.77
C PRO A 48 -3.63 21.36 24.64
N CYS A 49 -4.90 21.68 24.85
CA CYS A 49 -5.98 20.80 24.41
C CYS A 49 -5.92 20.59 22.89
N ASN A 50 -6.20 19.36 22.45
CA ASN A 50 -6.12 18.98 21.04
C ASN A 50 -7.50 18.99 20.35
N LEU A 51 -8.53 19.56 20.98
CA LEU A 51 -9.88 19.64 20.45
C LEU A 51 -10.11 21.00 19.82
N SER A 52 -10.76 20.99 18.65
CA SER A 52 -11.02 22.19 17.87
C SER A 52 -11.89 23.18 18.65
N GLY A 53 -11.40 24.42 18.79
CA GLY A 53 -12.10 25.49 19.52
C GLY A 53 -11.90 25.48 21.04
N CYS A 54 -10.93 24.72 21.56
CA CYS A 54 -10.58 24.72 22.97
C CYS A 54 -9.19 25.31 23.23
N ASP A 55 -9.14 26.41 23.97
CA ASP A 55 -7.91 27.15 24.28
C ASP A 55 -7.35 26.81 25.68
N TYR A 56 -7.58 25.59 26.16
CA TYR A 56 -7.08 25.19 27.46
C TYR A 56 -5.56 24.91 27.43
N HIS A 57 -4.82 25.60 28.31
CA HIS A 57 -3.37 25.49 28.48
C HIS A 57 -2.94 25.22 29.94
N GLY A 58 -3.71 24.42 30.67
CA GLY A 58 -3.45 24.13 32.09
C GLY A 58 -2.71 22.81 32.35
N THR A 59 -2.29 22.63 33.61
CA THR A 59 -1.47 21.49 34.05
C THR A 59 -2.21 20.15 34.16
N ARG A 60 -3.55 20.18 34.13
CA ARG A 60 -4.44 19.02 34.36
C ARG A 60 -5.29 18.70 33.13
N LEU A 61 -4.61 18.55 31.99
CA LEU A 61 -5.25 18.15 30.73
C LEU A 61 -6.03 16.83 30.84
N ASP A 62 -5.59 15.93 31.73
CA ASP A 62 -6.27 14.69 32.09
C ASP A 62 -7.70 14.92 32.59
N ARG A 63 -7.85 15.87 33.51
CA ARG A 63 -9.13 16.21 34.13
C ARG A 63 -9.97 17.08 33.22
N HIS A 64 -9.34 18.01 32.52
CA HIS A 64 -10.00 18.91 31.58
C HIS A 64 -10.74 18.13 30.47
N LEU A 65 -10.06 17.16 29.84
CA LEU A 65 -10.66 16.33 28.77
C LEU A 65 -11.90 15.55 29.20
N VAL A 66 -12.04 15.24 30.49
CA VAL A 66 -13.19 14.50 31.03
C VAL A 66 -14.31 15.42 31.50
N LYS A 67 -13.98 16.61 32.02
CA LYS A 67 -14.96 17.53 32.63
C LYS A 67 -15.56 18.52 31.63
N GLU A 68 -14.73 19.15 30.80
CA GLU A 68 -15.15 20.24 29.92
C GLU A 68 -15.67 19.74 28.57
N HIS A 69 -15.25 18.53 28.16
CA HIS A 69 -15.67 17.93 26.90
C HIS A 69 -16.67 16.81 27.13
N LYS A 70 -17.93 17.18 27.41
CA LYS A 70 -19.05 16.25 27.56
C LYS A 70 -19.30 15.40 26.30
N GLU A 71 -18.81 15.86 25.15
CA GLU A 71 -18.88 15.15 23.86
C GLU A 71 -17.93 13.95 23.77
N LEU A 72 -16.92 13.87 24.64
CA LEU A 72 -15.97 12.77 24.67
C LEU A 72 -16.36 11.74 25.72
N SER A 73 -16.46 10.48 25.29
CA SER A 73 -16.52 9.38 26.25
C SER A 73 -15.20 9.25 27.02
N GLN A 74 -15.25 8.66 28.23
CA GLN A 74 -14.06 8.37 29.04
C GLN A 74 -12.98 7.58 28.26
N LYS A 75 -13.41 6.69 27.37
CA LYS A 75 -12.51 5.91 26.51
C LYS A 75 -11.83 6.78 25.46
N GLU A 76 -12.55 7.72 24.86
CA GLU A 76 -12.03 8.64 23.85
C GLU A 76 -11.09 9.68 24.46
N ALA A 77 -11.41 10.22 25.64
CA ALA A 77 -10.50 11.07 26.41
C ALA A 77 -9.19 10.33 26.73
N GLY A 78 -9.28 9.05 27.11
CA GLY A 78 -8.10 8.19 27.34
C GLY A 78 -7.26 7.95 26.08
N VAL A 79 -7.89 7.80 24.90
CA VAL A 79 -7.19 7.71 23.61
C VAL A 79 -6.51 9.03 23.27
N ALA A 80 -7.22 10.16 23.41
CA ALA A 80 -6.67 11.49 23.17
C ALA A 80 -5.43 11.76 24.03
N LEU A 81 -5.49 11.45 25.33
CA LEU A 81 -4.35 11.58 26.24
C LEU A 81 -3.15 10.72 25.84
N ARG A 82 -3.38 9.48 25.42
CA ARG A 82 -2.29 8.62 24.92
C ARG A 82 -1.66 9.21 23.65
N ASN A 83 -2.47 9.76 22.75
CA ASN A 83 -1.98 10.38 21.52
C ASN A 83 -1.15 11.63 21.82
N ILE A 84 -1.57 12.47 22.76
CA ILE A 84 -0.80 13.66 23.19
C ILE A 84 0.52 13.23 23.82
N LYS A 85 0.50 12.28 24.75
CA LYS A 85 1.72 11.71 25.36
C LYS A 85 2.68 11.14 24.32
N HIS A 86 2.14 10.44 23.32
CA HIS A 86 2.93 9.89 22.23
C HIS A 86 3.57 11.01 21.38
N LYS A 87 2.80 12.04 21.00
CA LYS A 87 3.31 13.21 20.27
C LYS A 87 4.43 13.92 21.03
N VAL A 88 4.25 14.17 22.32
CA VAL A 88 5.30 14.76 23.17
C VAL A 88 6.54 13.88 23.22
N GLY A 89 6.38 12.57 23.37
CA GLY A 89 7.51 11.63 23.34
C GLY A 89 8.31 11.68 22.04
N LEU A 90 7.62 11.74 20.90
CA LEU A 90 8.27 11.94 19.60
C LEU A 90 8.99 13.29 19.53
N GLN A 91 8.39 14.36 20.05
CA GLN A 91 9.05 15.67 20.10
C GLN A 91 10.34 15.64 20.93
N MET A 92 10.32 14.98 22.09
CA MET A 92 11.52 14.79 22.92
C MET A 92 12.63 14.03 22.18
N LEU A 93 12.29 13.02 21.38
CA LEU A 93 13.26 12.31 20.54
C LEU A 93 13.83 13.22 19.44
N ARG A 94 13.00 14.07 18.82
CA ARG A 94 13.45 15.05 17.82
C ARG A 94 14.40 16.06 18.42
N ASP A 95 14.05 16.59 19.59
CA ASP A 95 14.86 17.58 20.28
C ASP A 95 16.20 16.97 20.74
N LEU A 96 16.19 15.70 21.19
CA LEU A 96 17.41 14.95 21.47
C LEU A 96 18.26 14.81 20.20
N ARG A 97 17.68 14.38 19.07
CA ARG A 97 18.45 14.25 17.82
C ARG A 97 18.99 15.59 17.33
N ARG A 98 18.21 16.67 17.47
CA ARG A 98 18.63 18.03 17.12
C ARG A 98 19.86 18.48 17.93
N ARG A 99 19.94 18.10 19.20
CA ARG A 99 21.11 18.37 20.07
C ARG A 99 22.36 17.58 19.69
N ASN A 100 22.27 16.67 18.71
CA ASN A 100 23.37 15.83 18.22
C ASN A 100 24.14 15.13 19.35
N PRO A 101 23.52 14.14 20.03
CA PRO A 101 24.11 13.51 21.20
C PRO A 101 25.39 12.74 20.82
N GLU A 102 26.36 12.74 21.74
CA GLU A 102 27.65 12.07 21.57
C GLU A 102 27.52 10.59 21.21
N ILE A 103 26.56 9.90 21.86
CA ILE A 103 26.15 8.55 21.46
C ILE A 103 24.97 8.66 20.50
N GLY A 104 25.18 8.24 19.26
CA GLY A 104 24.18 8.24 18.20
C GLY A 104 22.89 7.52 18.61
N MET A 105 21.76 8.08 18.19
CA MET A 105 20.44 7.49 18.43
C MET A 105 20.15 6.38 17.41
N ILE A 106 19.48 5.30 17.83
CA ILE A 106 19.08 4.19 16.95
C ILE A 106 17.61 4.27 16.53
N SER A 107 16.75 4.69 17.45
CA SER A 107 15.34 4.88 17.15
C SER A 107 15.18 5.95 16.08
N THR A 108 14.39 5.62 15.07
CA THR A 108 13.96 6.53 14.00
C THR A 108 12.48 6.88 14.12
N LEU A 109 11.88 6.61 15.29
CA LEU A 109 10.44 6.74 15.56
C LEU A 109 9.91 8.15 15.30
N ASP A 110 10.77 9.15 15.41
CA ASP A 110 10.43 10.55 15.27
C ASP A 110 10.92 11.16 13.94
N GLU A 111 11.69 10.39 13.16
CA GLU A 111 11.99 10.64 11.74
C GLU A 111 10.81 10.27 10.82
N ASP A 112 9.72 9.73 11.37
CA ASP A 112 8.45 9.58 10.66
C ASP A 112 7.78 10.96 10.49
N ASP A 113 8.14 11.61 9.40
CA ASP A 113 7.54 12.80 8.79
C ASP A 113 6.20 12.49 8.07
N GLY A 114 5.48 11.45 8.51
CA GLY A 114 4.13 11.17 8.06
C GLY A 114 3.69 9.75 8.39
N THR A 115 2.79 9.61 9.37
CA THR A 115 1.74 8.56 9.47
C THR A 115 1.03 8.52 10.85
N LEU A 116 1.27 9.45 11.78
CA LEU A 116 0.43 9.50 12.99
C LEU A 116 -0.98 10.11 12.77
N GLU A 117 -1.18 10.84 11.66
CA GLU A 117 -2.51 11.31 11.24
C GLU A 117 -3.29 10.24 10.46
N GLU A 118 -2.61 9.28 9.85
CA GLU A 118 -3.24 8.22 9.05
C GLU A 118 -3.97 7.18 9.91
N TRP A 119 -3.50 6.87 11.13
CA TRP A 119 -4.26 5.97 12.02
C TRP A 119 -5.50 6.63 12.60
N GLY A 120 -5.44 7.93 12.90
CA GLY A 120 -6.60 8.70 13.35
C GLY A 120 -7.69 8.78 12.28
N GLN A 121 -7.31 9.09 11.04
CA GLN A 121 -8.24 9.15 9.91
C GLN A 121 -8.74 7.77 9.48
N ILE A 122 -7.90 6.73 9.50
CA ILE A 122 -8.34 5.36 9.24
C ILE A 122 -9.32 4.86 10.32
N ASP A 123 -9.11 5.20 11.59
CA ASP A 123 -10.03 4.81 12.67
C ASP A 123 -11.33 5.64 12.67
N THR A 124 -11.27 6.90 12.26
CA THR A 124 -12.46 7.73 12.00
C THR A 124 -13.25 7.18 10.81
N LEU A 125 -12.59 6.87 9.70
CA LEU A 125 -13.21 6.24 8.52
C LEU A 125 -13.76 4.85 8.84
N LYS A 126 -13.09 4.04 9.65
CA LYS A 126 -13.62 2.74 10.11
C LYS A 126 -14.89 2.91 10.96
N ARG A 127 -14.93 3.93 11.83
CA ARG A 127 -16.13 4.26 12.62
C ARG A 127 -17.28 4.73 11.72
N GLU A 128 -17.00 5.57 10.73
CA GLU A 128 -18.00 6.01 9.74
C GLU A 128 -18.53 4.84 8.89
N VAL A 129 -17.65 3.98 8.37
CA VAL A 129 -18.04 2.79 7.60
C VAL A 129 -18.89 1.85 8.44
N LYS A 130 -18.58 1.69 9.74
CA LYS A 130 -19.39 0.89 10.66
C LYS A 130 -20.76 1.54 10.91
N SER A 131 -20.81 2.85 11.11
CA SER A 131 -22.05 3.62 11.28
C SER A 131 -22.95 3.54 10.04
N LEU A 132 -22.39 3.73 8.85
CA LEU A 132 -23.11 3.61 7.57
C LEU A 132 -23.63 2.20 7.35
N ARG A 133 -22.86 1.16 7.70
CA ARG A 133 -23.33 -0.23 7.64
C ARG A 133 -24.54 -0.47 8.54
N CYS A 134 -24.53 0.06 9.77
CA CYS A 134 -25.68 -0.03 10.67
C CYS A 134 -26.90 0.74 10.15
N LYS A 135 -26.71 1.94 9.57
CA LYS A 135 -27.80 2.71 8.95
C LYS A 135 -28.43 1.94 7.79
N LEU A 136 -27.61 1.36 6.91
CA LEU A 136 -28.08 0.56 5.78
C LEU A 136 -28.89 -0.66 6.24
N GLN A 137 -28.42 -1.38 7.25
CA GLN A 137 -29.17 -2.50 7.83
C GLN A 137 -30.53 -2.10 8.39
N ARG A 138 -30.64 -0.92 9.03
CA ARG A 138 -31.93 -0.40 9.52
C ARG A 138 -32.89 -0.07 8.38
N VAL A 139 -32.40 0.56 7.31
CA VAL A 139 -33.21 0.88 6.13
C VAL A 139 -33.71 -0.40 5.45
N LEU A 140 -32.84 -1.41 5.28
CA LEU A 140 -33.23 -2.70 4.71
C LEU A 140 -34.25 -3.44 5.57
N LYS A 141 -34.13 -3.41 6.89
CA LYS A 141 -35.14 -3.98 7.81
C LYS A 141 -36.49 -3.26 7.67
N ARG A 142 -36.51 -1.93 7.65
CA ARG A 142 -37.74 -1.14 7.44
C ARG A 142 -38.39 -1.43 6.08
N LYS A 143 -37.59 -1.59 5.02
CA LYS A 143 -38.10 -1.94 3.68
C LYS A 143 -38.73 -3.35 3.67
N ARG A 144 -38.07 -4.34 4.30
CA ARG A 144 -38.63 -5.70 4.47
C ARG A 144 -39.93 -5.71 5.30
N GLN A 145 -40.01 -4.86 6.32
CA GLN A 145 -41.20 -4.79 7.15
C GLN A 145 -42.38 -4.15 6.40
N ARG A 146 -42.13 -3.07 5.64
CA ARG A 146 -43.14 -2.47 4.75
C ARG A 146 -43.61 -3.40 3.63
N THR A 147 -42.73 -4.23 3.06
CA THR A 147 -43.15 -5.23 2.07
C THR A 147 -43.96 -6.36 2.69
N LYS A 148 -43.68 -6.73 3.96
CA LYS A 148 -44.50 -7.70 4.70
C LYS A 148 -45.86 -7.11 5.08
N GLU A 149 -45.90 -5.87 5.57
CA GLU A 149 -47.14 -5.16 5.89
C GLU A 149 -48.01 -4.96 4.63
N LYS A 150 -47.41 -4.64 3.48
CA LYS A 150 -48.11 -4.58 2.19
C LYS A 150 -48.59 -5.95 1.68
N ALA A 151 -47.84 -7.02 1.91
CA ALA A 151 -48.29 -8.37 1.54
C ALA A 151 -49.46 -8.84 2.42
N VAL A 152 -49.49 -8.44 3.69
CA VAL A 152 -50.61 -8.75 4.62
C VAL A 152 -51.87 -7.92 4.32
N SER A 153 -51.72 -6.70 3.78
CA SER A 153 -52.87 -5.86 3.39
C SER A 153 -53.41 -6.15 1.98
N ILE A 154 -52.73 -6.98 1.18
CA ILE A 154 -53.19 -7.41 -0.15
C ILE A 154 -53.81 -8.83 -0.12
N GLY A 155 -53.59 -9.61 0.93
CA GLY A 155 -54.16 -10.97 1.07
C GLY A 155 -55.44 -11.05 1.91
N GLY A 156 -56.20 -9.95 2.05
CA GLY A 156 -57.36 -9.85 2.96
C GLY A 156 -58.74 -9.94 2.29
N GLU A 157 -58.82 -10.07 0.97
CA GLU A 157 -60.10 -10.11 0.25
C GLU A 157 -60.03 -11.21 -0.82
N GLU A 158 -60.23 -12.47 -0.42
CA GLU A 158 -60.69 -13.58 -1.29
C GLU A 158 -60.80 -14.87 -0.46
N GLU A 159 -61.83 -14.98 0.38
CA GLU A 159 -62.34 -16.29 0.85
C GLU A 159 -63.87 -16.22 1.04
N GLN A 160 -64.59 -16.66 0.00
CA GLN A 160 -65.96 -17.20 -0.07
C GLN A 160 -66.24 -17.39 -1.57
N GLU A 161 -66.25 -18.59 -2.16
CA GLU A 161 -67.25 -19.65 -1.99
C GLU A 161 -66.80 -20.95 -2.71
N GLN A 162 -67.19 -22.10 -2.11
CA GLN A 162 -67.62 -23.38 -2.76
C GLN A 162 -66.58 -24.16 -3.62
N GLU A 163 -66.46 -25.50 -3.63
CA GLU A 163 -67.22 -26.62 -3.08
C GLU A 163 -66.32 -27.90 -3.15
N HIS A 164 -66.25 -28.62 -2.04
CA HIS A 164 -66.41 -30.08 -1.85
C HIS A 164 -65.95 -31.15 -2.92
N VAL A 165 -65.30 -32.23 -2.38
CA VAL A 165 -65.28 -33.67 -2.82
C VAL A 165 -64.08 -34.14 -3.71
N TYR A 166 -63.27 -35.21 -3.50
CA TYR A 166 -63.36 -36.51 -2.79
C TYR A 166 -61.95 -37.11 -2.43
N ILE A 167 -61.80 -37.58 -1.18
CA ILE A 167 -61.13 -38.79 -0.61
C ILE A 167 -59.96 -39.51 -1.35
N LYS A 168 -58.78 -39.62 -0.70
CA LYS A 168 -58.19 -40.86 -0.09
C LYS A 168 -56.72 -40.70 0.37
N GLU A 169 -56.51 -40.79 1.69
CA GLU A 169 -55.31 -41.39 2.32
C GLU A 169 -55.37 -42.94 2.19
N PRO A 170 -54.37 -43.79 2.55
CA PRO A 170 -53.17 -43.60 3.39
C PRO A 170 -51.87 -44.18 2.73
N ASN A 171 -50.64 -44.19 3.28
CA ASN A 171 -50.21 -44.74 4.57
C ASN A 171 -48.68 -44.47 4.77
N LYS A 172 -48.32 -44.22 6.03
CA LYS A 172 -47.15 -44.68 6.82
C LYS A 172 -45.96 -45.31 6.08
N ASP A 173 -44.73 -44.84 6.37
CA ASP A 173 -43.80 -45.51 7.29
C ASP A 173 -42.35 -44.95 7.23
N ALA A 174 -41.66 -45.11 8.37
CA ALA A 174 -40.21 -45.21 8.57
C ALA A 174 -39.30 -43.94 8.61
N THR A 175 -39.00 -43.51 9.84
CA THR A 175 -37.61 -43.24 10.31
C THR A 175 -36.80 -44.56 10.41
N PRO A 176 -35.46 -44.66 10.70
CA PRO A 176 -34.51 -43.65 11.22
C PRO A 176 -33.03 -43.77 10.72
N SER A 177 -32.13 -42.97 11.32
CA SER A 177 -30.72 -43.31 11.67
C SER A 177 -29.67 -43.41 10.52
N SER A 178 -28.35 -43.29 10.67
CA SER A 178 -27.40 -42.78 11.68
C SER A 178 -25.99 -43.02 11.09
N SER A 179 -25.00 -42.23 11.55
CA SER A 179 -23.58 -42.59 11.79
C SER A 179 -22.54 -42.78 10.67
N ARG A 180 -21.49 -41.94 10.78
CA ARG A 180 -20.03 -42.22 10.90
C ARG A 180 -19.32 -43.18 9.91
N SER A 181 -18.25 -42.67 9.29
CA SER A 181 -16.84 -43.16 9.34
C SER A 181 -15.96 -42.18 8.53
N ARG A 182 -14.83 -41.59 8.96
CA ARG A 182 -13.53 -42.05 9.51
C ARG A 182 -12.60 -42.73 8.46
N ASN A 183 -11.36 -42.21 8.42
CA ASN A 183 -10.10 -42.74 7.84
C ASN A 183 -9.88 -42.57 6.31
N GLN A 184 -8.68 -42.37 5.75
CA GLN A 184 -7.29 -42.46 6.24
C GLN A 184 -6.31 -41.80 5.25
N ILE A 185 -5.09 -41.53 5.74
CA ILE A 185 -3.85 -41.15 5.04
C ILE A 185 -3.25 -42.38 4.32
N PRO A 186 -2.34 -42.20 3.33
CA PRO A 186 -1.09 -42.95 3.42
C PRO A 186 0.17 -42.09 3.23
N LEU A 187 1.14 -42.33 4.12
CA LEU A 187 2.57 -42.09 3.95
C LEU A 187 3.16 -43.27 3.15
N PHE A 188 4.13 -43.02 2.27
CA PHE A 188 5.25 -43.94 2.03
C PHE A 188 6.53 -43.15 1.68
N SER A 189 7.64 -43.71 2.17
CA SER A 189 9.04 -43.28 2.33
C SER A 189 9.94 -43.67 1.13
N ASN A 190 10.87 -42.82 0.65
CA ASN A 190 12.34 -42.74 0.91
C ASN A 190 13.29 -43.28 -0.21
N THR A 191 14.14 -42.35 -0.73
CA THR A 191 15.60 -42.44 -1.08
C THR A 191 16.12 -43.24 -2.32
N PRO A 192 17.39 -43.10 -2.79
CA PRO A 192 18.25 -41.90 -3.06
C PRO A 192 19.12 -41.98 -4.39
N VAL A 193 20.02 -40.98 -4.62
CA VAL A 193 21.21 -40.89 -5.56
C VAL A 193 20.86 -40.75 -7.08
N ALA A 194 21.46 -39.93 -7.96
CA ALA A 194 22.86 -39.54 -8.16
C ALA A 194 23.08 -38.26 -9.02
N SER A 195 24.30 -37.75 -8.90
CA SER A 195 25.00 -36.70 -9.65
C SER A 195 25.10 -36.93 -11.16
N CYS A 196 25.07 -35.86 -11.99
CA CYS A 196 26.16 -35.54 -12.93
C CYS A 196 25.92 -34.29 -13.79
N SER A 197 27.02 -33.56 -13.94
CA SER A 197 27.34 -32.40 -14.77
C SER A 197 27.07 -32.60 -16.29
N ARG A 198 26.78 -31.51 -17.02
CA ARG A 198 27.41 -31.12 -18.32
C ARG A 198 26.75 -29.88 -18.95
N THR A 199 27.55 -28.83 -19.12
CA THR A 199 27.47 -27.82 -20.22
C THR A 199 28.56 -28.15 -21.25
N PRO A 200 28.71 -27.43 -22.39
CA PRO A 200 27.76 -27.03 -23.44
C PRO A 200 28.24 -27.57 -24.83
N PRO A 201 27.74 -27.06 -25.97
CA PRO A 201 28.67 -26.24 -26.76
C PRO A 201 28.05 -25.04 -27.51
N VAL A 202 28.96 -24.12 -27.84
CA VAL A 202 28.90 -22.92 -28.69
C VAL A 202 28.82 -23.33 -30.17
N PRO A 203 28.44 -22.41 -31.08
CA PRO A 203 29.33 -22.19 -32.22
C PRO A 203 29.60 -20.71 -32.52
N SER A 204 30.84 -20.51 -32.97
CA SER A 204 31.53 -19.30 -33.35
C SER A 204 31.53 -19.08 -34.87
N CYS A 205 31.93 -17.85 -35.26
CA CYS A 205 32.44 -17.43 -36.57
C CYS A 205 31.35 -17.22 -37.66
N SER A 206 31.35 -16.20 -38.54
CA SER A 206 32.43 -15.34 -39.04
C SER A 206 31.82 -14.10 -39.70
N THR A 207 32.47 -12.94 -39.57
CA THR A 207 32.41 -11.82 -40.54
C THR A 207 33.26 -12.14 -41.77
N PRO A 208 33.04 -11.45 -42.92
CA PRO A 208 33.97 -10.36 -43.25
C PRO A 208 33.33 -9.12 -43.90
N ASN A 209 34.14 -8.06 -43.86
CA ASN A 209 34.00 -6.68 -44.36
C ASN A 209 33.55 -6.52 -45.82
N SER A 210 32.93 -5.38 -46.14
CA SER A 210 33.41 -4.51 -47.23
C SER A 210 32.90 -3.07 -47.12
N LEU A 211 33.80 -2.12 -47.39
CA LEU A 211 33.69 -0.66 -47.41
C LEU A 211 33.45 -0.15 -48.83
N ALA A 212 32.62 0.88 -48.99
CA ALA A 212 32.69 1.96 -50.01
C ALA A 212 31.48 2.91 -49.79
N SER A 213 31.64 4.15 -49.31
CA SER A 213 31.87 5.41 -50.08
C SER A 213 30.82 5.63 -51.19
N CYS A 214 30.13 6.76 -51.40
CA CYS A 214 30.37 8.15 -51.01
C CYS A 214 29.16 9.03 -51.47
N LEU A 215 28.99 10.17 -50.78
CA LEU A 215 28.62 11.50 -51.31
C LEU A 215 27.18 11.84 -51.79
N ASN A 216 26.68 12.90 -51.14
CA ASN A 216 25.97 14.09 -51.67
C ASN A 216 24.42 14.20 -51.66
N LYS A 217 23.98 15.07 -50.73
CA LYS A 217 22.79 15.95 -50.63
C LYS A 217 22.45 16.68 -51.96
N PRO A 218 21.20 17.20 -52.19
CA PRO A 218 20.60 18.24 -51.33
C PRO A 218 19.07 18.29 -51.16
N LYS A 219 18.68 19.22 -50.27
CA LYS A 219 17.35 19.63 -49.80
C LYS A 219 16.40 20.11 -50.92
N ALA A 220 15.11 19.79 -50.78
CA ALA A 220 14.02 20.57 -51.37
C ALA A 220 12.85 20.69 -50.37
N ALA A 221 12.16 21.82 -50.43
CA ALA A 221 11.29 22.37 -49.40
C ALA A 221 9.83 21.88 -49.45
N ARG A 222 9.25 21.79 -48.24
CA ARG A 222 7.89 22.15 -47.81
C ARG A 222 6.71 22.01 -48.80
N LYS A 223 5.72 21.18 -48.41
CA LYS A 223 4.28 21.47 -48.52
C LYS A 223 3.50 20.69 -47.45
N THR A 224 2.87 21.42 -46.54
CA THR A 224 1.74 20.96 -45.71
C THR A 224 0.47 20.90 -46.57
N PRO A 225 -0.42 19.93 -46.30
CA PRO A 225 -1.84 20.23 -46.21
C PRO A 225 -2.36 19.90 -44.80
N ALA A 226 -3.16 20.83 -44.28
CA ALA A 226 -3.98 20.63 -43.11
C ALA A 226 -5.04 19.55 -43.40
N GLY A 227 -5.16 18.59 -42.49
CA GLY A 227 -6.19 17.57 -42.47
C GLY A 227 -6.31 17.08 -41.04
N GLU A 228 -7.33 17.58 -40.35
CA GLU A 228 -7.69 17.16 -39.01
C GLU A 228 -8.00 15.66 -39.02
N THR A 229 -7.12 14.87 -38.43
CA THR A 229 -7.46 13.54 -37.95
C THR A 229 -6.70 13.36 -36.66
N SER A 230 -7.44 13.39 -35.56
CA SER A 230 -6.96 13.20 -34.19
C SER A 230 -6.25 11.85 -34.09
N SER A 231 -4.94 11.90 -34.36
CA SER A 231 -4.05 10.75 -34.23
C SER A 231 -4.02 10.34 -32.75
N PRO A 232 -4.17 9.04 -32.42
CA PRO A 232 -4.14 8.60 -31.04
C PRO A 232 -2.77 8.97 -30.48
N THR A 233 -2.75 9.83 -29.47
CA THR A 233 -1.52 10.30 -28.82
C THR A 233 -0.76 9.09 -28.30
N PHE A 234 0.23 8.64 -29.08
CA PHE A 234 1.08 7.53 -28.72
C PHE A 234 1.91 7.94 -27.51
N SER A 235 1.53 7.41 -26.36
CA SER A 235 2.24 7.64 -25.12
C SER A 235 3.58 6.89 -25.17
N PRO A 236 4.72 7.58 -25.01
CA PRO A 236 6.03 6.95 -25.05
C PRO A 236 6.30 5.98 -23.88
N TRP A 237 5.37 5.90 -22.92
CA TRP A 237 5.51 5.09 -21.71
C TRP A 237 4.45 3.99 -21.62
N SER A 238 3.54 3.86 -22.60
CA SER A 238 2.50 2.84 -22.60
C SER A 238 3.10 1.43 -22.68
N SER A 239 2.64 0.52 -21.82
CA SER A 239 3.10 -0.89 -21.75
C SER A 239 2.69 -1.74 -22.97
N GLY A 240 2.29 -1.11 -24.07
CA GLY A 240 1.88 -1.75 -25.31
C GLY A 240 3.06 -2.16 -26.17
N TRP A 241 2.87 -3.22 -26.97
CA TRP A 241 3.88 -3.87 -27.79
C TRP A 241 4.10 -3.12 -29.13
N GLY A 242 3.93 -1.80 -29.13
CA GLY A 242 4.11 -0.96 -30.31
C GLY A 242 5.57 -0.52 -30.51
N GLN A 243 6.00 -0.44 -31.77
CA GLN A 243 7.36 -0.19 -32.22
C GLN A 243 7.93 1.20 -31.83
N GLY A 244 7.09 2.13 -31.33
CA GLY A 244 7.48 3.48 -30.92
C GLY A 244 7.86 3.66 -29.44
N ASN A 245 7.82 2.62 -28.61
CA ASN A 245 7.97 2.76 -27.16
C ASN A 245 9.42 3.10 -26.77
N ILE A 246 9.63 4.28 -26.17
CA ILE A 246 10.95 4.77 -25.73
C ILE A 246 11.60 3.78 -24.74
N MET A 247 10.80 3.02 -23.98
CA MET A 247 11.32 2.01 -23.05
C MET A 247 12.11 0.89 -23.72
N ARG A 248 11.90 0.56 -25.01
CA ARG A 248 12.69 -0.48 -25.70
C ARG A 248 14.12 -0.06 -26.04
N ARG A 249 14.41 1.25 -26.04
CA ARG A 249 15.75 1.77 -26.34
C ARG A 249 16.67 1.79 -25.12
N ILE A 250 16.15 1.47 -23.94
CA ILE A 250 16.89 1.44 -22.69
C ILE A 250 17.01 -0.02 -22.27
N THR A 251 18.23 -0.54 -22.28
CA THR A 251 18.54 -1.85 -21.70
C THR A 251 19.07 -1.63 -20.30
N LEU A 252 18.42 -2.20 -19.29
CA LEU A 252 18.94 -2.14 -17.92
C LEU A 252 20.10 -3.13 -17.78
N PRO A 253 21.18 -2.77 -17.07
CA PRO A 253 22.23 -3.71 -16.74
C PRO A 253 21.73 -4.88 -15.89
N ASN A 254 22.34 -6.06 -16.05
CA ASN A 254 22.02 -7.27 -15.28
C ASN A 254 22.00 -7.03 -13.77
N ILE A 255 22.89 -6.20 -13.23
CA ILE A 255 22.93 -5.86 -11.80
C ILE A 255 21.61 -5.23 -11.29
N ILE A 256 20.89 -4.50 -12.14
CA ILE A 256 19.58 -3.93 -11.80
C ILE A 256 18.51 -5.02 -11.84
N GLU A 257 18.54 -5.88 -12.86
CA GLU A 257 17.58 -6.98 -13.01
C GLU A 257 17.70 -8.02 -11.90
N GLU A 258 18.92 -8.39 -11.52
CA GLU A 258 19.22 -9.25 -10.37
C GLU A 258 18.67 -8.64 -9.07
N TYR A 259 18.87 -7.33 -8.88
CA TYR A 259 18.39 -6.65 -7.69
C TYR A 259 16.86 -6.54 -7.64
N LEU A 260 16.20 -6.33 -8.79
CA LEU A 260 14.74 -6.37 -8.90
C LEU A 260 14.18 -7.78 -8.69
N THR A 261 14.94 -8.82 -9.04
CA THR A 261 14.59 -10.22 -8.77
C THR A 261 14.64 -10.50 -7.27
N ALA A 262 15.70 -10.10 -6.58
CA ALA A 262 15.77 -10.19 -5.11
C ALA A 262 14.63 -9.39 -4.43
N TYR A 263 14.30 -8.21 -4.95
CA TYR A 263 13.16 -7.44 -4.47
C TYR A 263 11.82 -8.16 -4.69
N ARG A 264 11.64 -8.86 -5.82
CA ARG A 264 10.47 -9.69 -6.08
C ARG A 264 10.35 -10.81 -5.05
N GLU A 265 11.41 -11.59 -4.87
CA GLU A 265 11.48 -12.72 -3.94
C GLU A 265 11.16 -12.27 -2.50
N HIS A 266 11.65 -11.09 -2.09
CA HIS A 266 11.30 -10.49 -0.80
C HIS A 266 9.80 -10.28 -0.60
N HIS A 267 9.05 -9.89 -1.64
CA HIS A 267 7.60 -9.71 -1.57
C HIS A 267 6.81 -11.02 -1.73
N GLU A 268 7.40 -12.02 -2.38
CA GLU A 268 6.82 -13.36 -2.54
C GLU A 268 6.89 -14.16 -1.23
N GLY A 269 8.01 -14.06 -0.51
CA GLY A 269 8.27 -14.84 0.69
C GLY A 269 8.69 -16.28 0.37
N ILE A 270 8.70 -17.14 1.39
CA ILE A 270 9.32 -18.47 1.33
C ILE A 270 8.51 -19.49 0.49
N ALA A 271 7.19 -19.31 0.39
CA ALA A 271 6.30 -20.20 -0.36
C ALA A 271 5.09 -19.44 -0.93
N PRO A 272 5.27 -18.68 -2.03
CA PRO A 272 4.20 -17.88 -2.61
C PRO A 272 3.16 -18.75 -3.31
N ASN A 273 1.88 -18.38 -3.16
CA ASN A 273 0.85 -18.82 -4.09
C ASN A 273 0.85 -17.96 -5.37
N ILE A 274 0.19 -18.45 -6.43
CA ILE A 274 0.11 -17.77 -7.75
C ILE A 274 -0.28 -16.29 -7.61
N ARG A 275 -1.30 -15.98 -6.79
CA ARG A 275 -1.77 -14.60 -6.59
C ARG A 275 -0.76 -13.72 -5.87
N GLN A 276 0.07 -14.28 -4.98
CA GLN A 276 1.15 -13.54 -4.32
C GLN A 276 2.26 -13.23 -5.32
N SER A 277 2.63 -14.19 -6.17
CA SER A 277 3.59 -13.99 -7.24
C SER A 277 3.16 -12.93 -8.26
N GLU A 278 1.90 -12.98 -8.72
CA GLU A 278 1.34 -11.96 -9.61
C GLU A 278 1.39 -10.57 -8.97
N LYS A 279 1.05 -10.46 -7.66
CA LYS A 279 1.11 -9.19 -6.93
C LYS A 279 2.54 -8.68 -6.82
N ALA A 280 3.50 -9.55 -6.50
CA ALA A 280 4.91 -9.19 -6.41
C ALA A 280 5.44 -8.72 -7.78
N GLN A 281 5.14 -9.46 -8.86
CA GLN A 281 5.46 -9.07 -10.22
C GLN A 281 4.83 -7.72 -10.59
N SER A 282 3.57 -7.50 -10.22
CA SER A 282 2.88 -6.22 -10.45
C SER A 282 3.54 -5.03 -9.74
N LYS A 283 4.15 -5.25 -8.55
CA LYS A 283 4.94 -4.22 -7.87
C LYS A 283 6.26 -3.97 -8.60
N VAL A 284 6.98 -5.03 -8.96
CA VAL A 284 8.26 -4.96 -9.67
C VAL A 284 8.08 -4.25 -11.01
N SER A 285 7.05 -4.56 -11.80
CA SER A 285 6.80 -3.90 -13.09
C SER A 285 6.55 -2.39 -12.95
N ARG A 286 5.94 -1.95 -11.85
CA ARG A 286 5.76 -0.51 -11.57
C ARG A 286 7.06 0.18 -11.19
N VAL A 287 7.91 -0.50 -10.41
CA VAL A 287 9.26 -0.02 -10.09
C VAL A 287 10.12 0.03 -11.35
N MET A 288 10.07 -1.01 -12.18
CA MET A 288 10.76 -1.10 -13.47
C MET A 288 10.39 0.06 -14.39
N THR A 289 9.09 0.37 -14.51
CA THR A 289 8.60 1.52 -15.28
C THR A 289 9.20 2.83 -14.78
N PHE A 290 9.27 3.02 -13.47
CA PHE A 290 9.90 4.19 -12.85
C PHE A 290 11.40 4.23 -13.16
N LEU A 291 12.12 3.12 -12.99
CA LEU A 291 13.56 3.05 -13.28
C LEU A 291 13.88 3.35 -14.75
N MET A 292 13.08 2.83 -15.68
CA MET A 292 13.22 3.13 -17.12
C MET A 292 13.02 4.62 -17.41
N TYR A 293 12.06 5.26 -16.76
CA TYR A 293 11.88 6.70 -16.86
C TYR A 293 13.11 7.47 -16.34
N MET A 294 13.62 7.07 -15.17
CA MET A 294 14.81 7.69 -14.57
C MET A 294 16.06 7.45 -15.45
N ALA A 295 16.20 6.28 -16.04
CA ALA A 295 17.34 5.88 -16.87
C ALA A 295 17.40 6.59 -18.23
N HIS A 296 16.29 7.18 -18.69
CA HIS A 296 16.24 7.78 -20.03
C HIS A 296 17.32 8.85 -20.26
N GLY A 297 18.19 8.68 -21.25
CA GLY A 297 19.28 9.63 -21.51
C GLY A 297 20.47 9.55 -20.53
N ASN A 298 20.48 8.56 -19.64
CA ASN A 298 21.65 8.22 -18.83
C ASN A 298 22.39 7.04 -19.47
N THR A 299 23.72 7.14 -19.55
CA THR A 299 24.59 6.08 -20.11
C THR A 299 25.15 5.15 -19.04
N ARG A 300 25.34 5.65 -17.82
CA ARG A 300 25.89 4.89 -16.69
C ARG A 300 24.76 4.51 -15.73
N LEU A 301 24.26 3.29 -15.86
CA LEU A 301 23.13 2.78 -15.07
C LEU A 301 23.58 1.84 -13.93
N SER A 302 24.74 1.21 -14.07
CA SER A 302 25.23 0.17 -13.13
C SER A 302 25.55 0.68 -11.73
N ASP A 303 25.84 1.97 -11.58
CA ASP A 303 26.18 2.60 -10.29
C ASP A 303 24.96 3.16 -9.54
N TRP A 304 23.75 3.06 -10.13
CA TRP A 304 22.48 3.53 -9.59
C TRP A 304 22.35 5.05 -9.37
N VAL A 305 23.38 5.83 -9.69
CA VAL A 305 23.40 7.28 -9.41
C VAL A 305 22.30 8.03 -10.18
N PHE A 306 21.90 7.51 -11.34
CA PHE A 306 20.84 8.06 -12.18
C PHE A 306 19.47 8.19 -11.47
N ILE A 307 19.25 7.46 -10.37
CA ILE A 307 18.01 7.58 -9.58
C ILE A 307 18.00 8.88 -8.77
N ASN A 308 19.17 9.45 -8.43
CA ASN A 308 19.29 10.71 -7.70
C ASN A 308 19.04 11.95 -8.58
N ASP A 309 17.95 11.96 -9.34
CA ASP A 309 17.51 13.13 -10.10
C ASP A 309 16.17 13.63 -9.55
N VAL A 310 16.26 14.63 -8.67
CA VAL A 310 15.10 15.24 -8.01
C VAL A 310 14.10 15.80 -9.01
N LYS A 311 14.57 16.40 -10.12
CA LYS A 311 13.68 16.99 -11.13
C LYS A 311 12.86 15.90 -11.81
N ARG A 312 13.48 14.78 -12.17
CA ARG A 312 12.79 13.63 -12.75
C ARG A 312 11.85 12.95 -11.76
N ILE A 313 12.25 12.76 -10.50
CA ILE A 313 11.37 12.18 -9.48
C ILE A 313 10.06 12.98 -9.38
N ARG A 314 10.16 14.32 -9.32
CA ARG A 314 8.99 15.22 -9.29
C ARG A 314 8.18 15.18 -10.59
N GLY A 315 8.84 15.01 -11.73
CA GLY A 315 8.22 14.96 -13.06
C GLY A 315 7.55 13.63 -13.42
N TYR A 316 7.93 12.51 -12.77
CA TYR A 316 7.50 11.16 -13.14
C TYR A 316 5.97 11.02 -13.18
N SER A 317 5.29 11.42 -12.12
CA SER A 317 3.84 11.25 -12.01
C SER A 317 3.10 12.08 -13.05
N GLN A 318 3.53 13.32 -13.29
CA GLN A 318 2.95 14.15 -14.34
C GLN A 318 3.22 13.58 -15.73
N SER A 319 4.42 13.08 -15.99
CA SER A 319 4.77 12.43 -17.26
C SER A 319 3.90 11.20 -17.51
N THR A 320 3.69 10.38 -16.48
CA THR A 320 2.86 9.17 -16.53
C THR A 320 1.38 9.50 -16.76
N ILE A 321 0.85 10.57 -16.14
CA ILE A 321 -0.54 11.01 -16.36
C ILE A 321 -0.72 11.59 -17.76
N LYS A 322 0.20 12.46 -18.21
CA LYS A 322 0.20 13.01 -19.57
C LYS A 322 0.26 11.92 -20.65
N SER A 323 0.85 10.79 -20.31
CA SER A 323 0.94 9.61 -21.17
C SER A 323 -0.38 8.77 -21.17
N GLY A 324 -1.50 9.33 -20.70
CA GLY A 324 -2.81 8.68 -20.72
C GLY A 324 -3.00 7.55 -19.72
N LYS A 325 -2.06 7.32 -18.79
CA LYS A 325 -2.21 6.30 -17.76
C LYS A 325 -3.04 6.83 -16.59
N ALA A 326 -3.81 5.94 -15.97
CA ALA A 326 -4.56 6.25 -14.77
C ALA A 326 -3.65 6.77 -13.64
N VAL A 327 -4.17 7.69 -12.83
CA VAL A 327 -3.45 8.30 -11.70
C VAL A 327 -2.97 7.25 -10.69
N THR A 328 -3.69 6.12 -10.56
CA THR A 328 -3.29 4.96 -9.74
C THR A 328 -2.05 4.23 -10.25
N THR A 329 -1.75 4.34 -11.55
CA THR A 329 -0.53 3.80 -12.17
C THR A 329 0.64 4.79 -12.05
N ALA A 330 0.34 6.08 -11.98
CA ALA A 330 1.31 7.16 -11.69
C ALA A 330 1.66 7.29 -10.19
N ASP A 331 0.98 6.53 -9.34
CA ASP A 331 1.20 6.48 -7.89
C ASP A 331 2.60 5.94 -7.56
N LEU A 332 3.34 6.71 -6.75
CA LEU A 332 4.70 6.44 -6.30
C LEU A 332 4.78 5.46 -5.12
N LYS A 333 3.67 4.91 -4.63
CA LYS A 333 3.66 3.99 -3.49
C LYS A 333 4.63 2.81 -3.62
N ASN A 334 4.67 2.17 -4.79
CA ASN A 334 5.57 1.03 -5.01
C ASN A 334 7.04 1.46 -5.09
N VAL A 335 7.29 2.65 -5.62
CA VAL A 335 8.63 3.27 -5.66
C VAL A 335 9.09 3.59 -4.24
N ALA A 336 8.21 4.15 -3.39
CA ALA A 336 8.53 4.43 -1.99
C ALA A 336 8.91 3.16 -1.21
N GLN A 337 8.19 2.05 -1.45
CA GLN A 337 8.52 0.75 -0.86
C GLN A 337 9.87 0.22 -1.36
N PHE A 338 10.15 0.39 -2.66
CA PHE A 338 11.42 -0.01 -3.26
C PHE A 338 12.61 0.79 -2.72
N VAL A 339 12.50 2.11 -2.62
CA VAL A 339 13.56 2.96 -2.05
C VAL A 339 13.81 2.61 -0.59
N LYS A 340 12.76 2.28 0.18
CA LYS A 340 12.93 1.76 1.54
C LYS A 340 13.72 0.45 1.54
N TYR A 341 13.36 -0.50 0.67
CA TYR A 341 14.09 -1.75 0.53
C TYR A 341 15.56 -1.53 0.16
N MET A 342 15.85 -0.58 -0.74
CA MET A 342 17.23 -0.20 -1.09
C MET A 342 18.03 0.34 0.10
N MET A 343 17.39 1.08 1.01
CA MET A 343 18.04 1.54 2.24
C MET A 343 18.31 0.40 3.23
N ASP A 344 17.36 -0.53 3.34
CA ASP A 344 17.45 -1.66 4.27
C ASP A 344 18.39 -2.76 3.74
N THR A 345 18.54 -2.86 2.41
CA THR A 345 19.34 -3.88 1.70
C THR A 345 20.21 -3.22 0.62
N PRO A 346 21.33 -2.54 0.96
CA PRO A 346 22.14 -1.81 0.00
C PRO A 346 22.61 -2.68 -1.17
N CYS A 347 22.49 -2.16 -2.39
CA CYS A 347 23.00 -2.83 -3.59
C CYS A 347 24.53 -2.73 -3.64
N ARG A 348 25.24 -3.87 -3.76
CA ARG A 348 26.72 -3.95 -3.69
C ARG A 348 27.44 -3.10 -4.75
N GLY A 349 26.81 -2.82 -5.89
CA GLY A 349 27.37 -1.99 -6.96
C GLY A 349 26.90 -0.52 -6.95
N SER A 350 26.05 -0.14 -5.98
CA SER A 350 25.53 1.22 -5.92
C SER A 350 26.56 2.20 -5.38
N ARG A 351 26.71 3.35 -6.05
CA ARG A 351 27.49 4.50 -5.57
C ARG A 351 26.63 5.55 -4.87
N LEU A 352 25.33 5.28 -4.68
CA LEU A 352 24.44 6.17 -3.95
C LEU A 352 24.82 6.18 -2.46
N THR A 353 25.05 7.37 -1.94
CA THR A 353 25.30 7.58 -0.51
C THR A 353 23.99 7.55 0.28
N MET A 354 24.05 7.26 1.59
CA MET A 354 22.85 7.30 2.45
C MET A 354 22.15 8.66 2.48
N PRO A 355 22.85 9.82 2.50
CA PRO A 355 22.21 11.13 2.36
C PRO A 355 21.43 11.28 1.05
N GLU A 356 21.99 10.85 -0.08
CA GLU A 356 21.29 10.88 -1.37
C GLU A 356 20.06 9.98 -1.36
N MET A 357 20.18 8.78 -0.79
CA MET A 357 19.06 7.85 -0.63
C MET A 357 17.94 8.44 0.23
N ARG A 358 18.27 9.18 1.30
CA ARG A 358 17.29 9.91 2.11
C ARG A 358 16.61 11.03 1.31
N THR A 359 17.35 11.73 0.46
CA THR A 359 16.81 12.75 -0.45
C THR A 359 15.83 12.14 -1.45
N ILE A 360 16.22 11.05 -2.13
CA ILE A 360 15.34 10.30 -3.04
C ILE A 360 14.06 9.87 -2.30
N ARG A 361 14.18 9.28 -1.10
CA ARG A 361 13.02 8.86 -0.29
C ARG A 361 12.10 10.02 0.02
N ARG A 362 12.64 11.18 0.40
CA ARG A 362 11.87 12.39 0.73
C ARG A 362 11.08 12.88 -0.49
N GLU A 363 11.72 12.96 -1.65
CA GLU A 363 11.10 13.45 -2.88
C GLU A 363 10.02 12.50 -3.39
N VAL A 364 10.27 11.19 -3.34
CA VAL A 364 9.26 10.16 -3.68
C VAL A 364 8.07 10.23 -2.73
N LYS A 365 8.28 10.41 -1.42
CA LYS A 365 7.21 10.62 -0.44
C LYS A 365 6.43 11.91 -0.69
N ALA A 366 7.10 13.00 -1.04
CA ALA A 366 6.45 14.26 -1.36
C ALA A 366 5.52 14.12 -2.58
N GLY A 367 6.00 13.46 -3.64
CA GLY A 367 5.19 13.14 -4.82
C GLY A 367 4.00 12.23 -4.49
N LEU A 368 4.21 11.20 -3.67
CA LEU A 368 3.13 10.34 -3.17
C LEU A 368 2.05 11.15 -2.43
N ASN A 369 2.46 12.05 -1.53
CA ASN A 369 1.55 12.90 -0.77
C ASN A 369 0.75 13.83 -1.68
N ALA A 370 1.36 14.40 -2.71
CA ALA A 370 0.68 15.23 -3.70
C ALA A 370 -0.38 14.45 -4.50
N LEU A 371 -0.16 13.16 -4.76
CA LEU A 371 -1.09 12.31 -5.49
C LEU A 371 -2.24 11.73 -4.64
N LYS A 372 -2.17 11.80 -3.30
CA LYS A 372 -3.17 11.16 -2.42
C LYS A 372 -4.61 11.55 -2.75
N LYS A 373 -4.88 12.86 -2.86
CA LYS A 373 -6.22 13.38 -3.16
C LYS A 373 -6.67 13.02 -4.58
N PRO A 374 -5.89 13.25 -5.65
CA PRO A 374 -6.22 12.78 -6.99
C PRO A 374 -6.49 11.27 -7.10
N VAL A 375 -5.67 10.43 -6.46
CA VAL A 375 -5.84 8.97 -6.45
C VAL A 375 -7.13 8.57 -5.74
N LEU A 376 -7.42 9.17 -4.58
CA LEU A 376 -8.65 8.90 -3.83
C LEU A 376 -9.89 9.26 -4.65
N LEU A 377 -9.90 10.43 -5.29
CA LEU A 377 -11.00 10.86 -6.15
C LEU A 377 -11.19 9.90 -7.33
N HIS A 378 -10.11 9.46 -7.97
CA HIS A 378 -10.16 8.45 -9.03
C HIS A 378 -10.72 7.11 -8.54
N GLN A 379 -10.29 6.62 -7.37
CA GLN A 379 -10.81 5.38 -6.78
C GLN A 379 -12.30 5.47 -6.44
N ILE A 380 -12.76 6.60 -5.89
CA ILE A 380 -14.18 6.85 -5.63
C ILE A 380 -14.96 6.84 -6.94
N TRP A 381 -14.44 7.48 -7.99
CA TRP A 381 -15.05 7.49 -9.32
C TRP A 381 -15.15 6.07 -9.91
N VAL A 382 -14.06 5.30 -9.93
CA VAL A 382 -14.04 3.90 -10.41
C VAL A 382 -15.04 3.02 -9.65
N LYS A 383 -15.16 3.22 -8.34
CA LYS A 383 -16.13 2.48 -7.53
C LYS A 383 -17.57 2.86 -7.85
N ARG A 384 -17.84 4.15 -8.07
CA ARG A 384 -19.18 4.65 -8.46
C ARG A 384 -19.59 4.15 -9.84
N THR A 385 -18.69 4.14 -10.81
CA THR A 385 -18.97 3.63 -12.16
C THR A 385 -19.24 2.13 -12.14
N LYS A 386 -18.44 1.35 -11.41
CA LYS A 386 -18.67 -0.09 -11.22
C LYS A 386 -20.03 -0.39 -10.55
N ASN A 387 -20.42 0.43 -9.59
CA ASN A 387 -21.72 0.29 -8.91
C ASN A 387 -22.91 0.72 -9.78
N ARG A 388 -22.71 1.59 -10.77
CA ARG A 388 -23.77 1.98 -11.73
C ARG A 388 -23.94 0.94 -12.83
N GLY A 389 -22.84 0.38 -13.35
CA GLY A 389 -22.89 -0.68 -14.37
C GLY A 389 -23.35 -2.06 -13.85
N SER A 390 -23.64 -2.20 -12.55
CA SER A 390 -24.27 -3.39 -11.96
C SER A 390 -25.74 -3.16 -11.61
N ALA A 391 -26.29 -2.02 -12.03
CA ALA A 391 -27.70 -1.65 -11.87
C ALA A 391 -28.24 -1.20 -13.24
N GLU A 392 -28.23 -2.10 -14.23
CA GLU A 392 -29.17 -2.00 -15.34
C GLU A 392 -30.41 -2.86 -15.03
N PRO A 393 -31.61 -2.36 -15.36
CA PRO A 393 -32.87 -3.02 -15.02
C PRO A 393 -33.17 -4.15 -16.01
N ASP A 394 -33.71 -5.25 -15.51
CA ASP A 394 -34.43 -6.24 -16.32
C ASP A 394 -35.57 -5.51 -17.06
N GLY A 395 -35.33 -5.20 -18.33
CA GLY A 395 -36.28 -4.58 -19.24
C GLY A 395 -37.04 -5.67 -19.98
N HIS A 396 -38.36 -5.65 -19.76
CA HIS A 396 -39.43 -6.38 -20.43
C HIS A 396 -39.17 -6.82 -21.88
N HIS A 397 -39.49 -8.09 -22.14
CA HIS A 397 -40.16 -8.52 -23.37
C HIS A 397 -41.46 -9.24 -23.02
#